data_AF-A0A7H9VA09-F1
#
_entry.id   AF-A0A7H9VA09-F1
#
_cell.length_a   1.000
_cell.length_b   1.000
_cell.length_c   1.000
_cell.angle_alpha   90.00
_cell.angle_beta   90.00
_cell.angle_gamma   90.00
#
_symmetry.space_group_name_H-M   'P 1'
#
loop_
_entity.id
_entity.type
_entity.pdbx_description
1 polymer ?
#
loop_
_entity_poly.entity_id
_entity_poly.type
_entity_poly.pdbx_seq_one_letter_code
_entity_poly.pdbx_strand_id
1 'polypeptide(L)' 'GANAARNAGIERARAPIVTFLDSDDVYLPDRLDRTLSHFEKNPSLEVLISSFISVKGSRSTKCINRQALLD' A
#
# COMPACT_ATOMS: atom_id res chain seq x y z
N GLY A 1 -12.30 -16.23 -1.57
CA GLY A 1 -12.08 -15.15 -2.56
C GLY A 1 -11.22 -14.04 -1.95
N ALA A 2 -10.82 -13.03 -2.72
CA ALA A 2 -9.87 -12.00 -2.30
C ALA A 2 -10.26 -11.29 -0.99
N ASN A 3 -11.54 -10.93 -0.81
CA ASN A 3 -12.01 -10.27 0.41
C ASN A 3 -11.83 -11.14 1.67
N ALA A 4 -12.17 -12.42 1.59
CA ALA A 4 -11.99 -13.35 2.71
C ALA A 4 -10.50 -13.52 3.07
N ALA A 5 -9.61 -13.54 2.07
CA ALA A 5 -8.17 -13.62 2.30
C ALA A 5 -7.62 -12.35 2.98
N ARG A 6 -8.07 -11.17 2.55
CA ARG A 6 -7.70 -9.88 3.18
C ARG A 6 -8.16 -9.81 4.64
N ASN A 7 -9.42 -10.17 4.92
CA ASN A 7 -9.96 -10.18 6.29
C ASN A 7 -9.17 -11.16 7.18
N ALA A 8 -8.93 -12.37 6.69
CA ALA A 8 -8.13 -13.36 7.39
C ALA A 8 -6.69 -12.89 7.67
N GLY A 9 -6.09 -12.14 6.73
CA GLY A 9 -4.78 -11.51 6.91
C GLY A 9 -4.78 -10.42 7.98
N ILE A 10 -5.79 -9.55 7.97
CA ILE A 10 -5.97 -8.49 8.97
C ILE A 10 -6.11 -9.08 10.37
N GLU A 11 -6.96 -10.10 10.55
CA GLU A 11 -7.17 -10.78 11.83
C GLU A 11 -5.88 -11.39 12.41
N ARG A 12 -4.91 -11.74 11.56
CA ARG A 12 -3.62 -12.34 11.95
C ARG A 12 -2.50 -11.31 12.13
N ALA A 13 -2.68 -10.10 11.60
CA ALA A 13 -1.66 -9.07 11.66
C ALA A 13 -1.47 -8.60 13.11
N ARG A 14 -0.21 -8.30 13.48
CA ARG A 14 0.15 -7.85 14.83
C ARG A 14 0.84 -6.49 14.86
N ALA A 15 1.19 -5.97 13.69
CA ALA A 15 1.79 -4.66 13.56
C ALA A 15 0.70 -3.57 13.71
N PRO A 16 1.05 -2.37 14.19
CA PRO A 16 0.09 -1.26 14.31
C PRO A 16 -0.40 -0.73 12.95
N ILE A 17 0.34 -1.03 11.88
CA ILE A 17 0.00 -0.65 10.50
C ILE A 17 -0.10 -1.92 9.67
N VAL A 18 -1.19 -2.03 8.90
CA VAL A 18 -1.41 -3.09 7.93
C VAL A 18 -1.35 -2.50 6.53
N THR A 19 -0.76 -3.25 5.59
CA THR A 19 -0.81 -2.89 4.18
C THR A 19 -1.10 -4.13 3.32
N PHE A 20 -1.72 -3.92 2.18
CA PHE A 20 -2.05 -4.98 1.23
C PHE A 20 -0.99 -5.09 0.14
N LEU A 21 -0.70 -6.32 -0.25
CA LEU A 21 0.07 -6.68 -1.43
C LEU A 21 -0.67 -7.84 -2.10
N ASP A 22 -1.16 -7.63 -3.31
CA ASP A 22 -1.76 -8.71 -4.09
C ASP A 22 -0.66 -9.70 -4.50
N SER A 23 -1.00 -10.99 -4.64
CA SER A 23 0.00 -12.08 -4.78
C SER A 23 0.78 -12.05 -6.10
N ASP A 24 0.32 -11.27 -7.06
CA ASP A 24 0.91 -11.04 -8.38
C ASP A 24 1.66 -9.69 -8.48
N ASP A 25 1.71 -8.93 -7.38
CA ASP A 25 2.44 -7.67 -7.28
C ASP A 25 3.75 -7.82 -6.49
N VAL A 26 4.62 -6.82 -6.64
CA VAL A 26 5.83 -6.65 -5.84
C VAL A 26 5.93 -5.22 -5.32
N TYR A 27 6.49 -5.07 -4.11
CA TYR A 27 6.92 -3.76 -3.66
C TYR A 27 8.23 -3.36 -4.33
N LEU A 28 8.28 -2.11 -4.78
CA LEU A 28 9.52 -1.47 -5.19
C LEU A 28 10.36 -1.08 -3.96
N PRO A 29 11.68 -0.88 -4.13
CA PRO A 29 12.54 -0.36 -3.06
C PRO A 29 11.95 0.86 -2.36
N ASP A 30 12.21 0.97 -1.06
CA ASP A 30 11.78 2.04 -0.16
C ASP A 30 10.26 2.17 0.07
N ARG A 31 9.42 1.36 -0.58
CA ARG A 31 7.95 1.50 -0.48
C ARG A 31 7.46 1.47 0.98
N LEU A 32 8.01 0.57 1.79
CA LEU A 32 7.62 0.40 3.19
C LEU A 32 8.18 1.55 4.04
N ASP A 33 9.49 1.81 3.97
CA ASP A 33 10.16 2.85 4.76
C ASP A 33 9.55 4.24 4.54
N ARG A 34 9.23 4.60 3.28
CA ARG A 34 8.55 5.86 2.96
C ARG A 34 7.17 5.94 3.57
N THR A 35 6.43 4.82 3.58
CA THR A 35 5.08 4.78 4.15
C THR A 35 5.12 4.92 5.65
N LEU A 36 5.99 4.17 6.32
CA LEU A 36 6.16 4.28 7.77
C LEU A 36 6.57 5.69 8.18
N SER A 37 7.48 6.33 7.42
CA SER A 37 7.88 7.72 7.65
C SER A 37 6.72 8.72 7.61
N HIS A 38 5.67 8.47 6.81
CA HIS A 38 4.49 9.33 6.76
C HIS A 38 3.60 9.17 8.00
N PHE A 39 3.40 7.93 8.47
CA PHE A 39 2.67 7.67 9.71
C PHE A 39 3.42 8.20 10.94
N GLU A 40 4.75 8.07 10.97
CA GLU A 40 5.58 8.63 12.06
C GLU A 40 5.48 10.16 12.13
N LYS A 41 5.48 10.84 10.97
CA LYS A 41 5.39 12.31 10.90
C LYS A 41 3.99 12.84 11.19
N ASN A 42 2.96 12.04 10.98
CA ASN A 42 1.57 12.43 11.20
C ASN A 42 0.82 11.33 11.97
N PRO A 43 0.85 11.35 13.32
CA PRO A 43 0.15 10.37 14.13
C PRO A 43 -1.38 10.34 13.97
N SER A 44 -2.00 11.38 13.37
CA SER A 44 -3.44 11.38 13.06
C SER A 44 -3.75 10.82 11.66
N LEU A 45 -2.75 10.34 10.92
CA LEU A 45 -2.94 9.70 9.63
C LEU A 45 -3.54 8.30 9.82
N GLU A 46 -4.72 8.06 9.25
CA GLU A 46 -5.39 6.76 9.35
C GLU A 46 -5.14 5.87 8.13
N VAL A 47 -5.07 6.48 6.93
CA VAL A 47 -4.94 5.77 5.65
C VAL A 47 -3.97 6.49 4.73
N LEU A 48 -3.12 5.71 4.04
CA LEU A 48 -2.21 6.22 3.02
C LEU A 48 -2.33 5.38 1.74
N ILE A 49 -2.50 6.06 0.60
CA ILE A 49 -2.51 5.41 -0.72
C ILE A 49 -1.34 5.93 -1.55
N SER A 50 -0.39 5.05 -1.85
CA SER A 50 0.78 5.39 -2.66
C SER A 50 0.51 5.20 -4.16
N SER A 51 1.36 5.84 -4.97
CA SER A 51 1.43 5.58 -6.41
C SER A 51 1.89 4.15 -6.70
N PHE A 52 1.57 3.63 -7.89
CA PHE A 52 2.03 2.32 -8.36
C PHE A 52 2.27 2.33 -9.89
N ILE A 53 2.83 1.25 -10.42
CA ILE A 53 2.99 1.04 -11.86
C ILE A 53 2.12 -0.16 -12.22
N SER A 54 1.15 0.03 -13.11
CA SER A 54 0.41 -1.09 -13.68
C SER A 54 1.20 -1.67 -14.85
N VAL A 55 1.46 -2.97 -14.81
CA VAL A 55 2.15 -3.71 -15.87
C VAL A 55 1.17 -4.66 -16.55
N LYS A 56 1.08 -4.60 -17.89
CA LYS A 56 0.27 -5.50 -18.70
C LYS A 56 1.05 -5.90 -19.96
N GLY A 57 1.60 -7.11 -19.95
CA GLY A 57 2.53 -7.55 -21.00
C GLY A 57 3.76 -6.64 -21.05
N SER A 58 4.06 -6.08 -22.22
CA SER A 58 5.16 -5.11 -22.40
C SER A 58 4.79 -3.67 -22.01
N ARG A 59 3.53 -3.38 -21.67
CA ARG A 59 3.07 -2.03 -21.35
C ARG A 59 3.16 -1.75 -19.85
N SER A 60 3.80 -0.64 -19.49
CA SER A 60 3.79 -0.07 -18.13
C SER A 60 3.06 1.28 -18.10
N THR A 61 2.18 1.49 -17.13
CA THR A 61 1.49 2.77 -16.89
C THR A 61 1.78 3.27 -15.48
N LYS A 62 2.29 4.49 -15.34
CA LYS A 62 2.50 5.12 -14.02
C LYS A 62 1.17 5.66 -13.50
N CYS A 63 0.70 5.12 -12.37
CA CYS A 63 -0.51 5.55 -11.67
C CYS A 63 -0.10 6.42 -10.49
N ILE A 64 -0.06 7.74 -10.72
CA ILE A 64 0.53 8.69 -9.76
C ILE A 64 -0.56 9.32 -8.91
N ASN A 65 -0.52 9.04 -7.60
CA ASN A 65 -1.23 9.83 -6.61
C ASN A 65 -0.40 11.08 -6.29
N ARG A 66 -0.84 12.23 -6.80
CA ARG A 66 -0.12 13.51 -6.63
C ARG A 66 -0.33 14.16 -5.27
N GLN A 67 -1.47 13.89 -4.63
CA GLN A 67 -1.84 14.51 -3.36
C GLN A 67 -1.41 13.66 -2.16
N ALA A 68 -1.09 12.37 -2.36
CA ALA A 68 -0.60 11.40 -1.37
C ALA A 68 -1.51 11.20 -0.14
N LEU A 69 -2.59 11.97 -0.03
CA LEU A 69 -3.55 12.03 1.04
C LEU A 69 -4.93 12.02 0.39
N LEU A 70 -5.82 11.21 0.95
CA LEU A 70 -7.25 11.40 0.78
C LEU A 70 -7.67 12.22 2.01
N ASP A 71 -8.09 13.45 1.77
CA ASP A 71 -8.74 14.32 2.74
C ASP A 71 -10.20 13.89 3.01
#